data_AF-A0A1F9BB28-F1
#
_entry.id   AF-A0A1F9BB28-F1
#
_cell.length_a   1.000
_cell.length_b   1.000
_cell.length_c   1.000
_cell.angle_alpha   90.00
_cell.angle_beta   90.00
_cell.angle_gamma   90.00
#
_symmetry.space_group_name_H-M   'P 1'
#
loop_
_entity.id
_entity.type
_entity.pdbx_description
1 polymer ?
#
loop_
_entity_poly.entity_id
_entity_poly.type
_entity_poly.pdbx_seq_one_letter_code
_entity_poly.pdbx_strand_id
1 'polypeptide(L)'
;MLLICGTVPWTDLPITRGEAKFEGDNLLIENTETPCTQGTAALVSAACVTARHFKNSPPHVILVGDNGNGKGSRLLYDYLIKNLPAISPDILLMHYILPVMGLMKKVCEAAAKCKNKPIMIADASSMYAAKAAGLAPFFDIFTPDLCEMAFLADPDAIHPAYISHHLFSAEIARAQELITAAYRQKSAAKTLIVKGA
;
A
#
# COMPACT_ATOMS: atom_id res chain seq x y z
N MET A 1 -13.83 5.01 -8.61
CA MET A 1 -13.31 3.65 -8.39
C MET A 1 -12.10 3.69 -7.46
N LEU A 2 -12.14 2.90 -6.38
CA LEU A 2 -10.99 2.58 -5.53
C LEU A 2 -10.21 1.41 -6.14
N LEU A 3 -8.91 1.61 -6.38
CA LEU A 3 -7.98 0.57 -6.85
C LEU A 3 -7.00 0.21 -5.74
N ILE A 4 -7.00 -1.06 -5.33
CA ILE A 4 -6.09 -1.61 -4.31
C ILE A 4 -5.04 -2.49 -5.00
N CYS A 5 -3.77 -2.19 -4.78
CA CYS A 5 -2.65 -2.88 -5.39
C CYS A 5 -1.73 -3.45 -4.32
N GLY A 6 -1.31 -4.70 -4.46
CA GLY A 6 -0.31 -5.27 -3.58
C GLY A 6 0.00 -6.72 -3.89
N THR A 7 0.99 -7.25 -3.20
CA THR A 7 1.35 -8.65 -3.27
C THR A 7 0.57 -9.48 -2.27
N VAL A 8 0.41 -10.76 -2.58
CA VAL A 8 -0.09 -11.79 -1.66
C VAL A 8 0.94 -12.92 -1.55
N PRO A 9 1.02 -13.63 -0.42
CA PRO A 9 2.04 -14.65 -0.16
C PRO A 9 1.76 -15.98 -0.91
N TRP A 10 1.48 -15.91 -2.20
CA TRP A 10 1.22 -17.06 -3.07
C TRP A 10 2.14 -17.00 -4.29
N THR A 11 3.21 -17.78 -4.30
CA THR A 11 4.32 -17.67 -5.28
C THR A 11 3.89 -17.63 -6.75
N ASP A 12 2.85 -18.38 -7.13
CA ASP A 12 2.50 -18.60 -8.54
C ASP A 12 1.22 -17.85 -8.98
N LEU A 13 0.70 -16.95 -8.14
CA LEU A 13 -0.44 -16.12 -8.56
C LEU A 13 0.03 -15.12 -9.63
N PRO A 14 -0.51 -15.18 -10.87
CA PRO A 14 -0.20 -14.20 -11.91
C PRO A 14 -0.75 -12.82 -11.52
N ILE A 15 -0.58 -11.82 -12.40
CA ILE A 15 -1.30 -10.56 -12.22
C ILE A 15 -2.81 -10.85 -12.33
N THR A 16 -3.49 -10.80 -11.19
CA THR A 16 -4.93 -11.00 -11.06
C THR A 16 -5.56 -9.65 -10.78
N ARG A 17 -6.55 -9.27 -11.59
CA ARG A 17 -7.20 -7.97 -11.50
C ARG A 17 -8.70 -8.10 -11.69
N GLY A 18 -9.45 -7.16 -11.15
CA GLY A 18 -10.91 -7.11 -11.30
C GLY A 18 -11.59 -6.56 -10.07
N GLU A 19 -12.91 -6.61 -10.08
CA GLU A 19 -13.72 -6.32 -8.91
C GLU A 19 -13.53 -7.43 -7.87
N ALA A 20 -13.25 -7.04 -6.62
CA ALA A 20 -13.13 -7.99 -5.53
C ALA A 20 -14.46 -8.21 -4.83
N LYS A 21 -14.78 -9.47 -4.54
CA LYS A 21 -15.97 -9.89 -3.79
C LYS A 21 -15.55 -10.71 -2.59
N PHE A 22 -16.04 -10.30 -1.43
CA PHE A 22 -15.86 -11.04 -0.19
C PHE A 22 -17.09 -11.92 0.07
N GLU A 23 -16.89 -13.24 -0.01
CA GLU A 23 -17.92 -14.27 0.14
C GLU A 23 -17.52 -15.24 1.26
N GLY A 24 -18.02 -14.99 2.48
CA GLY A 24 -17.73 -15.83 3.63
C GLY A 24 -16.25 -15.78 4.03
N ASP A 25 -15.53 -16.87 3.79
CA ASP A 25 -14.11 -17.04 4.16
C ASP A 25 -13.14 -16.78 2.98
N ASN A 26 -13.67 -16.43 1.80
CA ASN A 26 -12.87 -16.30 0.58
C ASN A 26 -13.04 -14.94 -0.10
N LEU A 27 -11.96 -14.52 -0.75
CA LEU A 27 -11.92 -13.34 -1.60
C LEU A 27 -11.88 -13.80 -3.06
N LEU A 28 -12.94 -13.48 -3.80
CA LEU A 28 -13.08 -13.76 -5.22
C LEU A 28 -12.68 -12.53 -6.04
N ILE A 29 -11.75 -12.71 -6.97
CA ILE A 29 -11.34 -11.69 -7.94
C ILE A 29 -11.55 -12.29 -9.32
N GLU A 30 -12.58 -11.83 -10.02
CA GLU A 30 -13.11 -12.49 -11.22
C GLU A 30 -13.37 -14.00 -10.99
N ASN A 31 -12.54 -14.87 -11.57
CA ASN A 31 -12.64 -16.33 -11.45
C ASN A 31 -11.55 -16.92 -10.53
N THR A 32 -10.81 -16.10 -9.79
CA THR A 32 -9.73 -16.53 -8.91
C THR A 32 -10.14 -16.38 -7.47
N GLU A 33 -10.17 -17.50 -6.75
CA GLU A 33 -10.42 -17.54 -5.32
C GLU A 33 -9.09 -17.43 -4.56
N THR A 34 -9.07 -16.61 -3.51
CA THR A 34 -7.87 -16.36 -2.70
C THR A 34 -8.24 -16.35 -1.21
N PRO A 35 -7.39 -16.91 -0.32
CA PRO A 35 -7.58 -16.80 1.12
C PRO A 35 -7.64 -15.32 1.55
N CYS A 36 -8.62 -14.97 2.38
CA CYS A 36 -8.92 -13.59 2.72
C CYS A 36 -8.23 -13.07 4.00
N THR A 37 -7.48 -13.91 4.71
CA THR A 37 -7.20 -13.69 6.15
C THR A 37 -5.91 -12.95 6.45
N GLN A 38 -5.05 -12.70 5.45
CA GLN A 38 -3.73 -12.11 5.69
C GLN A 38 -3.34 -11.04 4.67
N GLY A 39 -2.56 -10.07 5.16
CA GLY A 39 -1.94 -9.02 4.39
C GLY A 39 -2.88 -8.30 3.42
N THR A 40 -2.50 -8.21 2.14
CA THR A 40 -3.30 -7.48 1.14
C THR A 40 -4.69 -8.08 0.96
N ALA A 41 -4.86 -9.40 1.07
CA ALA A 41 -6.18 -10.01 0.96
C ALA A 41 -7.09 -9.63 2.14
N ALA A 42 -6.55 -9.50 3.36
CA ALA A 42 -7.30 -9.02 4.52
C ALA A 42 -7.74 -7.56 4.34
N LEU A 43 -6.84 -6.70 3.87
CA LEU A 43 -7.16 -5.30 3.56
C LEU A 43 -8.29 -5.21 2.52
N VAL A 44 -8.19 -5.97 1.42
CA VAL A 44 -9.23 -5.97 0.38
C VAL A 44 -10.56 -6.46 0.95
N SER A 45 -10.55 -7.50 1.78
CA SER A 45 -11.77 -8.05 2.38
C SER A 45 -12.46 -7.04 3.30
N ALA A 46 -11.69 -6.33 4.13
CA ALA A 46 -12.21 -5.22 4.93
C ALA A 46 -12.76 -4.09 4.07
N ALA A 47 -12.10 -3.75 2.96
CA ALA A 47 -12.60 -2.76 2.00
C ALA A 47 -13.91 -3.20 1.33
N CYS A 48 -14.07 -4.48 0.98
CA CYS A 48 -15.32 -5.04 0.46
C CYS A 48 -16.48 -4.92 1.46
N VAL A 49 -16.24 -5.29 2.73
CA VAL A 49 -17.26 -5.17 3.79
C VAL A 49 -17.63 -3.71 4.02
N THR A 50 -16.65 -2.82 4.04
CA THR A 50 -16.85 -1.37 4.19
C THR A 50 -17.66 -0.80 3.03
N ALA A 51 -17.30 -1.13 1.78
CA ALA A 51 -18.04 -0.70 0.60
C ALA A 51 -19.50 -1.17 0.63
N ARG A 52 -19.73 -2.43 1.02
CA ARG A 52 -21.08 -3.00 1.18
C ARG A 52 -21.90 -2.23 2.23
N HIS A 53 -21.30 -1.93 3.39
CA HIS A 53 -21.96 -1.18 4.45
C HIS A 53 -22.41 0.21 3.96
N PHE A 54 -21.55 0.92 3.23
CA PHE A 54 -21.85 2.24 2.68
C PHE A 54 -22.61 2.22 1.35
N LYS A 55 -23.03 1.04 0.86
CA LYS A 55 -23.72 0.86 -0.45
C LYS A 55 -22.92 1.43 -1.64
N ASN A 56 -21.60 1.35 -1.56
CA ASN A 56 -20.68 1.72 -2.63
C ASN A 56 -20.32 0.51 -3.50
N SER A 57 -19.79 0.78 -4.70
CA SER A 57 -19.21 -0.26 -5.55
C SER A 57 -18.04 -0.97 -4.84
N PRO A 58 -17.85 -2.28 -5.04
CA PRO A 58 -16.73 -2.99 -4.47
C PRO A 58 -15.38 -2.46 -4.99
N PRO A 59 -14.29 -2.63 -4.21
CA PRO A 59 -12.97 -2.21 -4.66
C PRO A 59 -12.53 -3.01 -5.89
N HIS A 60 -11.84 -2.35 -6.80
CA HIS A 60 -11.06 -3.03 -7.83
C HIS A 60 -9.68 -3.34 -7.28
N VAL A 61 -9.09 -4.44 -7.72
CA VAL A 61 -7.78 -4.87 -7.26
C VAL A 61 -6.84 -5.19 -8.42
N ILE A 62 -5.54 -5.08 -8.14
CA ILE A 62 -4.46 -5.69 -8.92
C ILE A 62 -3.52 -6.38 -7.93
N LEU A 63 -3.63 -7.70 -7.86
CA LEU A 63 -2.83 -8.56 -6.98
C LEU A 63 -1.84 -9.39 -7.78
N VAL A 64 -0.74 -9.77 -7.14
CA VAL A 64 0.23 -10.71 -7.70
C VAL A 64 0.91 -11.49 -6.58
N GLY A 65 1.33 -12.69 -6.91
CA GLY A 65 2.08 -13.56 -6.02
C GLY A 65 3.47 -13.07 -5.70
N ASP A 66 3.83 -12.98 -4.41
CA ASP A 66 5.21 -12.72 -3.99
C ASP A 66 5.50 -13.34 -2.62
N ASN A 67 6.55 -14.16 -2.54
CA ASN A 67 6.99 -14.79 -1.30
C ASN A 67 8.19 -14.07 -0.65
N GLY A 68 8.46 -12.82 -1.05
CA GLY A 68 9.55 -12.01 -0.53
C GLY A 68 10.79 -11.99 -1.43
N ASN A 69 10.87 -12.84 -2.47
CA ASN A 69 11.92 -12.73 -3.48
C ASN A 69 11.76 -11.46 -4.36
N GLY A 70 10.56 -10.86 -4.33
CA GLY A 70 10.22 -9.62 -4.99
C GLY A 70 9.84 -9.75 -6.47
N LYS A 71 9.83 -10.95 -7.07
CA LYS A 71 9.48 -11.14 -8.48
C LYS A 71 8.09 -10.59 -8.78
N GLY A 72 7.10 -10.93 -7.96
CA GLY A 72 5.75 -10.39 -8.04
C GLY A 72 5.71 -8.87 -7.91
N SER A 73 6.43 -8.33 -6.93
CA SER A 73 6.52 -6.88 -6.70
C SER A 73 7.02 -6.14 -7.94
N ARG A 74 8.04 -6.65 -8.65
CA ARG A 74 8.53 -6.02 -9.89
C ARG A 74 7.50 -6.13 -11.01
N LEU A 75 6.81 -7.27 -11.15
CA LEU A 75 5.71 -7.44 -12.10
C LEU A 75 4.57 -6.44 -11.82
N LEU A 76 4.20 -6.25 -10.56
CA LEU A 76 3.18 -5.27 -10.15
C LEU A 76 3.62 -3.85 -10.48
N TYR A 77 4.85 -3.48 -10.15
CA TYR A 77 5.40 -2.17 -10.53
C TYR A 77 5.32 -1.94 -12.05
N ASP A 78 5.84 -2.86 -12.85
CA ASP A 78 5.85 -2.74 -14.31
C ASP A 78 4.43 -2.62 -14.88
N TYR A 79 3.50 -3.40 -14.33
CA TYR A 79 2.10 -3.32 -14.70
C TYR A 79 1.48 -1.96 -14.39
N LEU A 80 1.69 -1.44 -13.17
CA LEU A 80 1.15 -0.14 -12.77
C LEU A 80 1.75 1.00 -13.60
N ILE A 81 3.07 0.98 -13.82
CA ILE A 81 3.78 1.97 -14.64
C ILE A 81 3.16 2.04 -16.05
N LYS A 82 2.85 0.88 -16.65
CA LYS A 82 2.30 0.80 -18.00
C LYS A 82 0.82 1.19 -18.07
N ASN A 83 0.01 0.78 -17.08
CA ASN A 83 -1.45 0.78 -17.22
C ASN A 83 -2.16 1.86 -16.40
N LEU A 84 -1.54 2.47 -15.39
CA LEU A 84 -2.20 3.46 -14.53
C LEU A 84 -2.86 4.61 -15.32
N PRO A 85 -2.23 5.23 -16.34
CA PRO A 85 -2.86 6.32 -17.08
C PRO A 85 -4.15 5.91 -17.78
N ALA A 86 -4.24 4.65 -18.23
CA ALA A 86 -5.42 4.11 -18.89
C ALA A 86 -6.50 3.68 -17.89
N ILE A 87 -6.10 3.12 -16.74
CA ILE A 87 -7.03 2.75 -15.67
C ILE A 87 -7.62 4.00 -15.00
N SER A 88 -6.78 5.01 -14.78
CA SER A 88 -7.12 6.31 -14.19
C SER A 88 -8.08 6.22 -13.00
N PRO A 89 -7.72 5.50 -11.92
CA PRO A 89 -8.59 5.36 -10.75
C PRO A 89 -8.79 6.70 -10.04
N ASP A 90 -9.85 6.83 -9.24
CA ASP A 90 -10.04 8.01 -8.39
C ASP A 90 -9.14 7.94 -7.15
N ILE A 91 -8.92 6.72 -6.64
CA ILE A 91 -8.07 6.42 -5.48
C ILE A 91 -7.18 5.24 -5.83
N LEU A 92 -5.87 5.40 -5.63
CA LEU A 92 -4.87 4.34 -5.73
C LEU A 92 -4.33 4.04 -4.33
N LEU A 93 -4.64 2.87 -3.80
CA LEU A 93 -4.07 2.34 -2.57
C LEU A 93 -3.01 1.30 -2.90
N MET A 94 -1.78 1.50 -2.43
CA MET A 94 -0.73 0.49 -2.48
C MET A 94 -0.52 -0.09 -1.07
N HIS A 95 -0.34 -1.40 -0.98
CA HIS A 95 -0.15 -2.09 0.30
C HIS A 95 1.20 -2.83 0.33
N TYR A 96 1.21 -4.16 0.49
CA TYR A 96 2.44 -4.92 0.43
C TYR A 96 3.05 -4.90 -0.97
N ILE A 97 4.31 -4.49 -1.01
CA ILE A 97 5.18 -4.52 -2.17
C ILE A 97 6.62 -4.49 -1.70
N LEU A 98 7.51 -5.27 -2.32
CA LEU A 98 8.94 -5.15 -2.02
C LEU A 98 9.41 -3.74 -2.42
N PRO A 99 9.98 -2.94 -1.50
CA PRO A 99 10.33 -1.56 -1.83
C PRO A 99 11.45 -1.50 -2.88
N VAL A 100 11.14 -0.93 -4.04
CA VAL A 100 12.10 -0.63 -5.10
C VAL A 100 11.96 0.84 -5.49
N MET A 101 12.82 1.69 -4.93
CA MET A 101 12.67 3.16 -5.00
C MET A 101 12.58 3.67 -6.43
N GLY A 102 13.40 3.16 -7.34
CA GLY A 102 13.36 3.55 -8.76
C GLY A 102 12.04 3.20 -9.44
N LEU A 103 11.41 2.08 -9.08
CA LEU A 103 10.11 1.69 -9.62
C LEU A 103 8.96 2.45 -8.96
N MET A 104 9.06 2.74 -7.66
CA MET A 104 8.07 3.57 -6.95
C MET A 104 8.00 4.99 -7.53
N LYS A 105 9.16 5.59 -7.89
CA LYS A 105 9.21 6.87 -8.62
C LYS A 105 8.43 6.81 -9.93
N LYS A 106 8.67 5.77 -10.74
CA LYS A 106 7.97 5.57 -12.02
C LYS A 106 6.46 5.34 -11.84
N VAL A 107 6.02 4.66 -10.77
CA VAL A 107 4.58 4.53 -10.47
C VAL A 107 3.96 5.89 -10.15
N CYS A 108 4.62 6.73 -9.34
CA CYS A 108 4.14 8.08 -9.05
C CYS A 108 4.07 8.96 -10.31
N GLU A 109 5.06 8.84 -11.20
CA GLU A 109 5.06 9.50 -12.52
C GLU A 109 3.91 9.01 -13.42
N ALA A 110 3.60 7.71 -13.40
CA ALA A 110 2.47 7.15 -14.14
C ALA A 110 1.12 7.59 -13.56
N ALA A 111 0.98 7.63 -12.24
CA ALA A 111 -0.21 8.16 -11.57
C ALA A 111 -0.45 9.64 -11.92
N ALA A 112 0.60 10.45 -12.04
CA ALA A 112 0.50 11.85 -12.46
C ALA A 112 0.01 12.04 -13.90
N LYS A 113 0.05 10.99 -14.74
CA LYS A 113 -0.43 10.99 -16.13
C LYS A 113 -1.86 10.48 -16.29
N CYS A 114 -2.53 10.10 -15.19
CA CYS A 114 -3.95 9.77 -15.21
C CYS A 114 -4.78 11.01 -15.61
N LYS A 115 -5.98 10.80 -16.16
CA LYS A 115 -6.87 11.91 -16.57
C LYS A 115 -7.09 12.89 -15.41
N ASN A 116 -7.34 12.34 -14.24
CA ASN A 116 -7.23 13.03 -12.96
C ASN A 116 -6.16 12.28 -12.14
N LYS A 117 -5.24 13.01 -11.49
CA LYS A 117 -4.29 12.37 -10.58
C LYS A 117 -5.10 11.70 -9.45
N PRO A 118 -4.94 10.39 -9.19
CA PRO A 118 -5.64 9.72 -8.11
C PRO A 118 -5.22 10.27 -6.75
N ILE A 119 -6.10 10.13 -5.76
CA ILE A 119 -5.71 10.20 -4.35
C ILE A 119 -4.79 9.02 -4.08
N MET A 120 -3.56 9.31 -3.63
CA MET A 120 -2.51 8.32 -3.41
C MET A 120 -2.50 7.89 -1.95
N ILE A 121 -2.76 6.61 -1.69
CA ILE A 121 -2.74 6.00 -0.36
C ILE A 121 -1.63 4.93 -0.33
N ALA A 122 -0.85 4.91 0.74
CA ALA A 122 0.11 3.84 1.00
C ALA A 122 -0.09 3.26 2.41
N ASP A 123 -0.05 1.94 2.49
CA ASP A 123 -0.08 1.16 3.72
C ASP A 123 1.04 0.10 3.69
N ALA A 124 1.47 -0.35 4.87
CA ALA A 124 2.56 -1.31 5.05
C ALA A 124 3.83 -0.93 4.26
N SER A 125 4.44 -1.90 3.58
CA SER A 125 5.75 -1.73 2.95
C SER A 125 5.77 -0.73 1.78
N SER A 126 4.61 -0.38 1.20
CA SER A 126 4.55 0.70 0.21
C SER A 126 4.86 2.07 0.82
N MET A 127 4.55 2.31 2.10
CA MET A 127 4.96 3.53 2.82
C MET A 127 6.49 3.60 2.91
N TYR A 128 7.15 2.45 3.15
CA TYR A 128 8.60 2.41 3.23
C TYR A 128 9.24 2.69 1.88
N ALA A 129 8.64 2.16 0.80
CA ALA A 129 9.08 2.45 -0.56
C ALA A 129 8.93 3.94 -0.91
N ALA A 130 7.82 4.55 -0.49
CA ALA A 130 7.58 5.98 -0.67
C ALA A 130 8.56 6.84 0.14
N LYS A 131 8.78 6.52 1.42
CA LYS A 131 9.78 7.19 2.27
C LYS A 131 11.18 7.08 1.66
N ALA A 132 11.66 5.87 1.41
CA ALA A 132 13.00 5.62 0.90
C ALA A 132 13.24 6.23 -0.49
N ALA A 133 12.17 6.42 -1.28
CA ALA A 133 12.24 7.10 -2.57
C ALA A 133 12.26 8.64 -2.47
N GLY A 134 12.06 9.22 -1.28
CA GLY A 134 11.87 10.65 -1.07
C GLY A 134 10.52 11.17 -1.56
N LEU A 135 9.51 10.30 -1.63
CA LEU A 135 8.20 10.56 -2.22
C LEU A 135 7.07 10.64 -1.19
N ALA A 136 7.33 10.43 0.10
CA ALA A 136 6.27 10.43 1.10
C ALA A 136 5.33 11.65 1.01
N PRO A 137 5.80 12.91 0.85
CA PRO A 137 4.92 14.07 0.73
C PRO A 137 4.08 14.11 -0.57
N PHE A 138 4.38 13.27 -1.55
CA PHE A 138 3.59 13.13 -2.78
C PHE A 138 2.32 12.30 -2.58
N PHE A 139 2.28 11.49 -1.52
CA PHE A 139 1.11 10.71 -1.11
C PHE A 139 0.16 11.56 -0.27
N ASP A 140 -1.13 11.28 -0.41
CA ASP A 140 -2.18 12.00 0.31
C ASP A 140 -2.42 11.40 1.69
N ILE A 141 -2.39 10.06 1.79
CA ILE A 141 -2.64 9.33 3.03
C ILE A 141 -1.62 8.21 3.23
N PHE A 142 -1.03 8.17 4.42
CA PHE A 142 -0.34 7.00 4.95
C PHE A 142 -1.16 6.45 6.13
N THR A 143 -1.18 5.13 6.28
CA THR A 143 -1.91 4.46 7.38
C THR A 143 -0.98 3.63 8.26
N PRO A 144 0.04 4.22 8.92
CA PRO A 144 1.03 3.45 9.68
C PRO A 144 0.49 2.96 11.02
N ASP A 145 1.01 1.85 11.54
CA ASP A 145 0.95 1.56 12.98
C ASP A 145 2.08 2.31 13.73
N LEU A 146 2.16 2.15 15.04
CA LEU A 146 3.16 2.83 15.86
C LEU A 146 4.61 2.41 15.58
N CYS A 147 4.84 1.13 15.26
CA CYS A 147 6.16 0.63 14.90
C CYS A 147 6.59 1.18 13.54
N GLU A 148 5.64 1.25 12.60
CA GLU A 148 5.82 1.90 11.31
C GLU A 148 6.07 3.40 11.47
N MET A 149 5.42 4.05 12.43
CA MET A 149 5.71 5.45 12.78
C MET A 149 7.14 5.65 13.27
N ALA A 150 7.69 4.74 14.07
CA ALA A 150 9.09 4.81 14.49
C ALA A 150 10.03 4.74 13.28
N PHE A 151 9.76 3.85 12.34
CA PHE A 151 10.49 3.82 11.06
C PHE A 151 10.33 5.13 10.28
N LEU A 152 9.12 5.68 10.14
CA LEU A 152 8.90 6.93 9.40
C LEU A 152 9.60 8.13 10.06
N ALA A 153 9.75 8.12 11.39
CA ALA A 153 10.39 9.17 12.17
C ALA A 153 11.94 9.08 12.22
N ASP A 154 12.52 7.94 11.85
CA ASP A 154 13.97 7.71 11.90
C ASP A 154 14.66 8.27 10.64
N PRO A 155 15.57 9.26 10.77
CA PRO A 155 16.27 9.84 9.62
C PRO A 155 17.28 8.87 8.98
N ASP A 156 17.79 7.90 9.75
CA ASP A 156 18.81 6.95 9.32
C ASP A 156 18.19 5.68 8.70
N ALA A 157 16.89 5.48 8.88
CA ALA A 157 16.13 4.40 8.25
C ALA A 157 15.86 4.69 6.75
N ILE A 158 16.94 4.60 5.96
CA ILE A 158 16.97 4.82 4.51
C ILE A 158 16.70 3.55 3.69
N HIS A 159 16.73 2.37 4.33
CA HIS A 159 16.44 1.09 3.68
C HIS A 159 15.35 0.32 4.44
N PRO A 160 14.39 -0.33 3.75
CA PRO A 160 13.30 -1.05 4.40
C PRO A 160 13.75 -2.18 5.34
N ALA A 161 14.94 -2.76 5.13
CA ALA A 161 15.52 -3.73 6.05
C ALA A 161 15.72 -3.20 7.48
N TYR A 162 15.80 -1.87 7.66
CA TYR A 162 15.89 -1.25 8.99
C TYR A 162 14.58 -1.33 9.78
N ILE A 163 13.47 -1.74 9.16
CA ILE A 163 12.18 -1.93 9.84
C ILE A 163 12.32 -2.88 11.04
N SER A 164 13.21 -3.89 10.95
CA SER A 164 13.41 -4.89 11.99
C SER A 164 13.86 -4.29 13.32
N HIS A 165 14.57 -3.16 13.29
CA HIS A 165 15.00 -2.43 14.48
C HIS A 165 13.86 -1.65 15.16
N HIS A 166 12.74 -1.46 14.45
CA HIS A 166 11.60 -0.66 14.89
C HIS A 166 10.33 -1.48 15.18
N LEU A 167 10.33 -2.79 14.87
CA LEU A 167 9.18 -3.68 14.98
C LEU A 167 8.57 -3.80 16.39
N PHE A 168 9.30 -3.43 17.44
CA PHE A 168 8.87 -3.62 18.83
C PHE A 168 9.21 -2.45 19.76
N SER A 169 9.62 -1.29 19.22
CA SER A 169 10.24 -0.21 20.00
C SER A 169 9.33 1.00 20.27
N ALA A 170 8.10 0.99 19.74
CA ALA A 170 7.23 2.15 19.78
C ALA A 170 6.11 2.03 20.83
N GLU A 171 5.99 3.04 21.70
CA GLU A 171 4.93 3.17 22.69
C GLU A 171 3.90 4.23 22.24
N ILE A 172 2.62 4.01 22.54
CA ILE A 172 1.52 4.95 22.19
C ILE A 172 1.81 6.37 22.69
N ALA A 173 2.38 6.51 23.89
CA ALA A 173 2.72 7.81 24.49
C ALA A 173 3.66 8.67 23.62
N ARG A 174 4.42 8.04 22.71
CA ARG A 174 5.38 8.71 21.81
C ARG A 174 4.79 9.05 20.44
N ALA A 175 3.52 8.73 20.17
CA ALA A 175 2.92 8.90 18.85
C ALA A 175 3.08 10.34 18.31
N GLN A 176 2.82 11.36 19.14
CA GLN A 176 2.93 12.76 18.73
C GLN A 176 4.37 13.16 18.37
N GLU A 177 5.36 12.67 19.12
CA GLU A 177 6.77 12.92 18.84
C GLU A 177 7.20 12.27 17.52
N LEU A 178 6.80 11.01 17.31
CA LEU A 178 7.09 10.26 16.08
C LEU A 178 6.45 10.93 14.86
N ILE A 179 5.19 11.35 14.97
CA ILE A 179 4.48 12.09 13.92
C ILE A 179 5.23 13.38 13.58
N THR A 180 5.59 14.17 14.59
CA THR A 180 6.29 15.44 14.41
C THR A 180 7.65 15.23 13.72
N ALA A 181 8.40 14.22 14.14
CA ALA A 181 9.68 13.87 13.54
C ALA A 181 9.55 13.44 12.07
N ALA A 182 8.57 12.59 11.75
CA ALA A 182 8.31 12.12 10.39
C ALA A 182 7.97 13.28 9.43
N TYR A 183 7.13 14.24 9.86
CA TYR A 183 6.83 15.44 9.07
C TYR A 183 8.06 16.34 8.90
N ARG A 184 8.84 16.58 9.97
CA ARG A 184 10.07 17.39 9.91
C ARG A 184 11.05 16.84 8.88
N GLN A 185 11.13 15.52 8.75
CA GLN A 185 12.02 14.83 7.81
C GLN A 185 11.40 14.60 6.43
N LYS A 186 10.17 15.08 6.17
CA LYS A 186 9.44 14.81 4.92
C LYS A 186 9.28 13.31 4.61
N SER A 187 9.13 12.51 5.66
CA SER A 187 8.95 11.06 5.59
C SER A 187 7.49 10.62 5.74
N ALA A 188 6.57 11.56 5.91
CA ALA A 188 5.13 11.32 6.00
C ALA A 188 4.38 11.81 4.74
N ALA A 189 3.21 11.19 4.50
CA ALA A 189 2.19 11.72 3.60
C ALA A 189 1.56 13.01 4.14
N LYS A 190 0.72 13.66 3.32
CA LYS A 190 -0.02 14.86 3.75
C LYS A 190 -0.85 14.59 5.00
N THR A 191 -1.51 13.44 5.05
CA THR A 191 -2.32 12.98 6.20
C THR A 191 -1.81 11.63 6.69
N LEU A 192 -1.77 11.45 8.01
CA LEU A 192 -1.51 10.17 8.67
C LEU A 192 -2.78 9.70 9.38
N ILE A 193 -3.16 8.44 9.17
CA ILE A 193 -4.16 7.74 9.98
C ILE A 193 -3.42 6.65 10.75
N VAL A 194 -3.06 6.95 12.00
CA VAL A 194 -2.24 6.04 12.80
C VAL A 194 -3.11 4.96 13.44
N LYS A 195 -2.80 3.70 13.16
CA LYS A 195 -3.53 2.52 13.68
C LYS A 195 -3.15 2.30 15.15
N GLY A 196 -4.15 2.17 16.02
CA GLY A 196 -3.97 1.82 17.44
C GLY A 196 -3.42 2.93 18.34
N ALA A 197 -3.57 4.20 17.92
CA ALA A 197 -3.29 5.37 18.73
C ALA A 197 -4.54 5.89 19.46
#